data_AF-A0A923V8X9-F1
#
_entry.id   AF-A0A923V8X9-F1
#
_cell.length_a   1.000
_cell.length_b   1.000
_cell.length_c   1.000
_cell.angle_alpha   90.00
_cell.angle_beta   90.00
_cell.angle_gamma   90.00
#
_symmetry.space_group_name_H-M   'P 1'
#
loop_
_entity.id
_entity.type
_entity.pdbx_description
1 polymer ?
#
loop_
_entity_poly.entity_id
_entity_poly.type
_entity_poly.pdbx_seq_one_letter_code
_entity_poly.pdbx_strand_id
1 'polypeptide(L)'
;MNIPLRSSITSATLATLAILLGSQFVSSKAHAAYTNAKCEHVLTGSGNIQINRQWDVERRVCFLSITPRNIIDLKYRDYYFSNSGELMVFNSYGDGDPSKTTSSRDYFLFPLITDYPDYSIEDNDDVTIKMVSGHELRLSAVDFSIVSLTPGTFTELPLSPKNKGGVEIMPARGFWVDGGFKMGGTGFDHANNKSIIHSANSSKSCSLTNKEFLGYANGNYGFKYQGADLQKFFTQKCPDLKF
;
A
#
# COMPACT_ATOMS: atom_id res chain seq x y z
N MET A 1 9.11 -39.84 81.64
CA MET A 1 8.56 -38.52 82.02
C MET A 1 9.45 -37.44 81.44
N ASN A 2 8.81 -36.47 80.76
CA ASN A 2 9.28 -35.13 80.37
C ASN A 2 10.41 -34.93 79.35
N ILE A 3 9.92 -34.59 78.14
CA ILE A 3 10.41 -33.66 77.10
C ILE A 3 10.96 -32.35 77.75
N PRO A 4 12.03 -31.69 77.22
CA PRO A 4 11.82 -30.64 76.20
C PRO A 4 12.80 -30.54 75.02
N LEU A 5 12.20 -30.04 73.94
CA LEU A 5 12.70 -29.55 72.65
C LEU A 5 13.78 -28.45 72.74
N ARG A 6 14.67 -28.37 71.73
CA ARG A 6 14.73 -27.21 70.82
C ARG A 6 15.60 -27.41 69.58
N SER A 7 15.12 -26.76 68.51
CA SER A 7 15.66 -26.42 67.18
C SER A 7 17.19 -26.39 67.02
N SER A 8 17.76 -26.64 65.84
CA SER A 8 17.75 -25.71 64.69
C SER A 8 18.31 -26.35 63.40
N ILE A 9 17.81 -25.85 62.28
CA ILE A 9 18.05 -26.23 60.88
C ILE A 9 19.43 -25.72 60.40
N THR A 10 20.10 -26.42 59.46
CA THR A 10 20.82 -25.76 58.35
C THR A 10 21.08 -26.71 57.18
N SER A 11 20.70 -26.22 55.99
CA SER A 11 20.80 -26.83 54.66
C SER A 11 22.20 -26.80 54.06
N ALA A 12 22.51 -27.80 53.22
CA ALA A 12 23.23 -27.72 51.93
C ALA A 12 23.27 -29.18 51.39
N THR A 13 23.09 -29.55 50.13
CA THR A 13 23.26 -28.87 48.84
C THR A 13 22.61 -29.82 47.81
N LEU A 14 21.75 -29.34 46.91
CA LEU A 14 21.38 -30.12 45.72
C LEU A 14 21.51 -29.21 44.50
N ALA A 15 22.49 -29.53 43.65
CA ALA A 15 22.76 -28.83 42.40
C ALA A 15 21.76 -29.30 41.34
N THR A 16 20.93 -28.37 40.84
CA THR A 16 20.05 -28.62 39.70
C THR A 16 20.71 -28.09 38.43
N LEU A 17 21.00 -29.01 37.53
CA LEU A 17 21.54 -28.79 36.19
C LEU A 17 20.48 -28.10 35.31
N ALA A 18 20.67 -26.82 34.98
CA ALA A 18 19.80 -26.10 34.05
C ALA A 18 20.34 -26.24 32.61
N ILE A 19 19.63 -26.99 31.78
CA ILE A 19 19.86 -27.06 30.34
C ILE A 19 19.28 -25.76 29.74
N LEU A 20 20.15 -24.82 29.37
CA LEU A 20 19.78 -23.68 28.53
C LEU A 20 19.55 -24.18 27.09
N LEU A 21 18.28 -24.40 26.75
CA LEU A 21 17.83 -24.36 25.36
C LEU A 21 17.98 -22.92 24.86
N GLY A 22 19.11 -22.66 24.20
CA GLY A 22 19.33 -21.42 23.46
C GLY A 22 18.35 -21.34 22.29
N SER A 23 17.19 -20.75 22.53
CA SER A 23 16.32 -20.24 21.47
C SER A 23 17.11 -19.20 20.70
N GLN A 24 17.68 -19.60 19.57
CA GLN A 24 18.20 -18.65 18.60
C GLN A 24 16.99 -17.93 18.01
N PHE A 25 16.66 -16.79 18.62
CA PHE A 25 15.83 -15.79 17.98
C PHE A 25 16.54 -15.44 16.67
N VAL A 26 15.98 -15.91 15.56
CA VAL A 26 16.32 -15.40 14.24
C VAL A 26 15.95 -13.94 14.27
N SER A 27 16.96 -13.08 14.44
CA SER A 27 16.84 -11.65 14.27
C SER A 27 16.42 -11.43 12.82
N SER A 28 15.11 -11.34 12.58
CA SER A 28 14.60 -10.70 11.38
C SER A 28 15.18 -9.30 11.41
N LYS A 29 15.93 -8.94 10.36
CA LYS A 29 16.42 -7.56 10.20
C LYS A 29 15.21 -6.65 10.42
N ALA A 30 15.22 -5.89 11.51
CA ALA A 30 14.18 -4.92 11.80
C ALA A 30 14.17 -3.95 10.62
N HIS A 31 13.19 -4.11 9.73
CA HIS A 31 12.95 -3.16 8.66
C HIS A 31 12.72 -1.80 9.28
N ALA A 32 13.18 -0.75 8.60
CA ALA A 32 12.99 0.61 9.07
C ALA A 32 11.51 0.80 9.38
N ALA A 33 11.17 0.97 10.66
CA ALA A 33 9.81 1.31 11.02
C ALA A 33 9.50 2.62 10.30
N TYR A 34 8.47 2.64 9.46
CA TYR A 34 8.01 3.88 8.86
C TYR A 34 7.73 4.88 9.99
N THR A 35 8.35 6.06 9.90
CA THR A 35 8.20 7.13 10.88
C THR A 35 7.63 8.38 10.21
N ASN A 36 6.86 9.14 11.00
CA ASN A 36 6.39 10.47 10.64
C ASN A 36 7.57 11.41 10.32
N ALA A 37 8.71 11.27 11.02
CA ALA A 37 9.89 12.11 10.82
C ALA A 37 10.45 12.07 9.38
N LYS A 38 10.19 11.00 8.62
CA LYS A 38 10.60 10.86 7.22
C LYS A 38 9.47 11.15 6.22
N CYS A 39 8.28 11.51 6.71
CA CYS A 39 7.11 11.89 5.92
C CYS A 39 6.71 13.33 6.26
N GLU A 40 7.59 14.27 5.91
CA GLU A 40 7.33 15.69 6.16
C GLU A 40 6.00 16.10 5.52
N HIS A 41 5.19 16.84 6.27
CA HIS A 41 3.96 17.41 5.74
C HIS A 41 4.31 18.42 4.66
N VAL A 42 3.73 18.24 3.48
CA VAL A 42 3.91 19.17 2.36
C VAL A 42 2.56 19.46 1.75
N LEU A 43 2.27 20.74 1.52
CA LEU A 43 1.18 21.18 0.66
C LEU A 43 1.75 22.20 -0.33
N THR A 44 1.83 21.81 -1.59
CA THR A 44 2.37 22.66 -2.66
C THR A 44 1.54 22.55 -3.93
N GLY A 45 1.82 23.41 -4.90
CA GLY A 45 1.19 23.37 -6.21
C GLY A 45 2.16 23.72 -7.33
N SER A 46 1.91 23.13 -8.49
CA SER A 46 2.47 23.46 -9.80
C SER A 46 1.30 23.56 -10.78
N GLY A 47 1.25 24.42 -11.81
CA GLY A 47 0.06 24.70 -12.67
C GLY A 47 -1.08 23.65 -12.63
N ASN A 48 -2.34 23.96 -12.38
CA ASN A 48 -3.45 23.01 -12.13
C ASN A 48 -3.25 21.78 -11.19
N ILE A 49 -2.08 21.47 -10.64
CA ILE A 49 -1.82 20.32 -9.76
C ILE A 49 -1.61 20.80 -8.32
N GLN A 50 -2.29 20.17 -7.36
CA GLN A 50 -2.02 20.27 -5.93
C GLN A 50 -1.40 18.97 -5.44
N ILE A 51 -0.34 19.09 -4.66
CA ILE A 51 0.41 17.97 -4.08
C ILE A 51 0.31 18.07 -2.57
N ASN A 52 -0.16 17.01 -1.93
CA ASN A 52 -0.29 16.92 -0.49
C ASN A 52 0.43 15.67 0.02
N ARG A 53 1.53 15.84 0.76
CA ARG A 53 2.20 14.76 1.49
C ARG A 53 1.75 14.76 2.95
N GLN A 54 1.26 13.64 3.45
CA GLN A 54 0.88 13.52 4.86
C GLN A 54 1.19 12.14 5.45
N TRP A 55 1.29 12.10 6.76
CA TRP A 55 1.39 10.89 7.57
C TRP A 55 0.03 10.52 8.16
N ASP A 56 -0.49 9.35 7.79
CA ASP A 56 -1.63 8.72 8.45
C ASP A 56 -1.14 8.00 9.71
N VAL A 57 -1.54 8.54 10.87
CA VAL A 57 -1.15 8.01 12.18
C VAL A 57 -1.76 6.64 12.45
N GLU A 58 -3.01 6.41 12.03
CA GLU A 58 -3.75 5.18 12.30
C GLU A 58 -3.21 4.02 11.47
N ARG A 59 -2.99 4.27 10.17
CA ARG A 59 -2.45 3.27 9.24
C ARG A 59 -0.93 3.18 9.28
N ARG A 60 -0.26 4.17 9.88
CA ARG A 60 1.21 4.34 9.86
C ARG A 60 1.75 4.38 8.43
N VAL A 61 1.05 5.13 7.58
CA VAL A 61 1.29 5.24 6.14
C VAL A 61 1.68 6.67 5.82
N CYS A 62 2.75 6.83 5.04
CA CYS A 62 3.05 8.09 4.37
C CYS A 62 2.46 8.05 2.97
N PHE A 63 1.81 9.12 2.56
CA PHE A 63 1.21 9.19 1.24
C PHE A 63 1.38 10.54 0.57
N LEU A 64 1.27 10.52 -0.75
CA LEU A 64 1.05 11.66 -1.63
C LEU A 64 -0.37 11.58 -2.18
N SER A 65 -1.14 12.65 -1.99
CA SER A 65 -2.40 12.89 -2.70
C SER A 65 -2.17 13.97 -3.74
N ILE A 66 -2.52 13.68 -4.98
CA ILE A 66 -2.40 14.59 -6.12
C ILE A 66 -3.81 14.89 -6.63
N THR A 67 -4.18 16.17 -6.61
CA THR A 67 -5.55 16.64 -6.86
C THR A 67 -5.51 17.82 -7.85
N PRO A 68 -6.43 17.92 -8.81
CA PRO A 68 -6.50 19.10 -9.68
C PRO A 68 -6.98 20.31 -8.89
N ARG A 69 -6.42 21.50 -9.17
CA ARG A 69 -6.87 22.75 -8.54
C ARG A 69 -8.15 23.28 -9.16
N ASN A 70 -8.32 23.08 -10.46
CA ASN A 70 -9.48 23.52 -11.20
C ASN A 70 -10.52 22.39 -11.21
N ILE A 71 -11.44 22.43 -10.24
CA ILE A 71 -12.54 21.47 -10.12
C ILE A 71 -13.84 22.16 -10.51
N ILE A 72 -14.57 21.58 -11.46
CA ILE A 72 -15.88 22.06 -11.93
C ILE A 72 -16.94 21.03 -11.54
N ASP A 73 -18.05 21.46 -10.98
CA ASP A 73 -19.17 20.61 -10.51
C ASP A 73 -18.76 19.46 -9.58
N LEU A 74 -17.67 19.62 -8.81
CA LEU A 74 -17.05 18.55 -8.02
C LEU A 74 -16.71 17.28 -8.83
N LYS A 75 -16.54 17.39 -10.15
CA LYS A 75 -16.11 16.30 -11.02
C LYS A 75 -14.60 16.34 -11.18
N TYR A 76 -13.93 15.32 -10.69
CA TYR A 76 -12.48 15.24 -10.75
C TYR A 76 -11.98 13.81 -10.56
N ARG A 77 -10.71 13.61 -10.89
CA ARG A 77 -9.95 12.40 -10.61
C ARG A 77 -8.74 12.78 -9.77
N ASP A 78 -8.49 12.02 -8.72
CA ASP A 78 -7.34 12.18 -7.83
C ASP A 78 -6.48 10.93 -7.84
N TYR A 79 -5.20 11.11 -7.56
CA TYR A 79 -4.24 10.02 -7.45
C TYR A 79 -3.64 10.01 -6.05
N TYR A 80 -3.67 8.84 -5.43
CA TYR A 80 -3.09 8.60 -4.11
C TYR A 80 -1.97 7.57 -4.23
N PHE A 81 -0.80 7.88 -3.67
CA PHE A 81 0.38 7.03 -3.69
C PHE A 81 0.89 6.85 -2.27
N SER A 82 1.23 5.64 -1.85
CA SER A 82 1.67 5.42 -0.47
C SER A 82 2.91 4.53 -0.35
N ASN A 83 3.51 4.54 0.84
CA ASN A 83 4.66 3.70 1.15
C ASN A 83 4.36 2.19 1.23
N SER A 84 3.10 1.78 1.14
CA SER A 84 2.75 0.36 1.01
C SER A 84 2.79 -0.14 -0.44
N GLY A 85 3.07 0.74 -1.41
CA GLY A 85 3.00 0.44 -2.83
C GLY A 85 1.62 0.72 -3.45
N GLU A 86 0.71 1.33 -2.69
CA GLU A 86 -0.63 1.67 -3.17
C GLU A 86 -0.58 2.76 -4.23
N LEU A 87 -1.32 2.56 -5.31
CA LEU A 87 -1.79 3.58 -6.23
C LEU A 87 -3.30 3.48 -6.29
N MET A 88 -3.99 4.47 -5.71
CA MET A 88 -5.44 4.60 -5.81
C MET A 88 -5.79 5.71 -6.81
N VAL A 89 -6.66 5.37 -7.75
CA VAL A 89 -7.31 6.32 -8.65
C VAL A 89 -8.70 6.61 -8.11
N PHE A 90 -8.85 7.73 -7.43
CA PHE A 90 -10.14 8.19 -6.92
C PHE A 90 -10.86 9.00 -7.99
N ASN A 91 -12.17 8.85 -8.10
CA ASN A 91 -13.01 9.60 -9.03
C ASN A 91 -14.23 10.14 -8.27
N SER A 92 -14.49 11.43 -8.43
CA SER A 92 -15.74 12.08 -8.06
C SER A 92 -16.53 12.42 -9.32
N TYR A 93 -17.81 12.03 -9.36
CA TYR A 93 -18.72 12.26 -10.49
C TYR A 93 -19.65 13.47 -10.27
N GLY A 94 -19.43 14.21 -9.18
CA GLY A 94 -20.13 15.44 -8.83
C GLY A 94 -20.88 15.35 -7.50
N ASP A 95 -21.82 16.27 -7.30
CA ASP A 95 -22.58 16.38 -6.06
C ASP A 95 -23.48 15.16 -5.78
N GLY A 96 -23.50 14.72 -4.52
CA GLY A 96 -24.45 13.71 -4.02
C GLY A 96 -23.87 12.78 -2.96
N ASP A 97 -24.60 11.69 -2.72
CA ASP A 97 -24.19 10.62 -1.80
C ASP A 97 -22.90 9.96 -2.32
N PRO A 98 -21.78 10.00 -1.56
CA PRO A 98 -20.50 9.41 -1.99
C PRO A 98 -20.61 7.94 -2.38
N SER A 99 -21.54 7.18 -1.79
CA SER A 99 -21.76 5.78 -2.17
C SER A 99 -22.20 5.59 -3.63
N LYS A 100 -22.68 6.66 -4.27
CA LYS A 100 -23.20 6.71 -5.65
C LYS A 100 -22.47 7.71 -6.55
N THR A 101 -21.75 8.67 -5.97
CA THR A 101 -21.07 9.74 -6.71
C THR A 101 -19.55 9.68 -6.63
N THR A 102 -18.98 8.79 -5.82
CA THR A 102 -17.53 8.56 -5.80
C THR A 102 -17.20 7.10 -6.10
N SER A 103 -15.96 6.87 -6.49
CA SER A 103 -15.42 5.53 -6.71
C SER A 103 -13.91 5.53 -6.61
N SER A 104 -13.32 4.37 -6.43
CA SER A 104 -11.90 4.19 -6.66
C SER A 104 -11.59 2.92 -7.45
N ARG A 105 -10.38 2.91 -8.02
CA ARG A 105 -9.68 1.70 -8.45
C ARG A 105 -8.29 1.72 -7.84
N ASP A 106 -7.92 0.60 -7.24
CA ASP A 106 -6.77 0.54 -6.36
C ASP A 106 -5.79 -0.54 -6.86
N TYR A 107 -4.51 -0.19 -6.85
CA TYR A 107 -3.41 -1.05 -7.22
C TYR A 107 -2.40 -1.13 -6.07
N PHE A 108 -1.78 -2.30 -5.89
CA PHE A 108 -0.52 -2.40 -5.13
C PHE A 108 0.59 -2.85 -6.06
N LEU A 109 1.67 -2.07 -6.16
CA LEU A 109 2.80 -2.36 -7.04
C LEU A 109 4.01 -2.85 -6.23
N PHE A 110 4.64 -3.92 -6.71
CA PHE A 110 5.77 -4.59 -6.07
C PHE A 110 6.89 -4.92 -7.06
N PRO A 111 8.15 -5.10 -6.60
CA PRO A 111 8.61 -4.95 -5.21
C PRO A 111 8.66 -3.48 -4.77
N LEU A 112 8.71 -3.25 -3.46
CA LEU A 112 8.99 -1.92 -2.90
C LEU A 112 10.52 -1.71 -2.93
N ILE A 113 10.96 -0.66 -3.62
CA ILE A 113 12.37 -0.30 -3.87
C ILE A 113 12.81 0.87 -2.98
N THR A 114 11.90 1.81 -2.70
CA THR A 114 12.14 2.93 -1.78
C THR A 114 11.13 2.90 -0.63
N ASP A 115 11.47 3.56 0.48
CA ASP A 115 10.64 3.57 1.69
C ASP A 115 9.42 4.50 1.57
N TYR A 116 9.50 5.55 0.74
CA TYR A 116 8.49 6.61 0.67
C TYR A 116 8.25 7.07 -0.77
N PRO A 117 6.99 7.38 -1.14
CA PRO A 117 6.71 8.01 -2.43
C PRO A 117 7.25 9.45 -2.43
N ASP A 118 7.73 9.89 -3.58
CA ASP A 118 8.29 11.23 -3.76
C ASP A 118 7.75 11.89 -5.03
N TYR A 119 8.09 13.16 -5.25
CA TYR A 119 7.72 13.87 -6.47
C TYR A 119 8.79 14.87 -6.91
N SER A 120 8.80 15.21 -8.18
CA SER A 120 9.51 16.37 -8.74
C SER A 120 8.55 17.23 -9.55
N ILE A 121 8.81 18.53 -9.59
CA ILE A 121 8.17 19.47 -10.51
C ILE A 121 9.18 19.73 -11.62
N GLU A 122 8.76 19.50 -12.86
CA GLU A 122 9.57 19.70 -14.06
C GLU A 122 9.58 21.17 -14.49
N ASP A 123 10.50 21.58 -15.37
CA ASP A 123 10.60 22.97 -15.86
C ASP A 123 9.32 23.46 -16.58
N ASN A 124 8.49 22.54 -17.09
CA ASN A 124 7.21 22.84 -17.72
C ASN A 124 6.02 22.73 -16.77
N ASP A 125 6.26 22.78 -15.46
CA ASP A 125 5.30 22.64 -14.36
C ASP A 125 4.70 21.24 -14.19
N ASP A 126 4.92 20.29 -15.11
CA ASP A 126 4.45 18.91 -14.95
C ASP A 126 5.00 18.29 -13.67
N VAL A 127 4.26 17.32 -13.12
CA VAL A 127 4.64 16.65 -11.88
C VAL A 127 4.95 15.20 -12.17
N THR A 128 6.17 14.78 -11.83
CA THR A 128 6.58 13.37 -11.86
C THR A 128 6.48 12.81 -10.45
N ILE A 129 5.59 11.84 -10.25
CA ILE A 129 5.43 11.10 -9.00
C ILE A 129 6.30 9.85 -9.04
N LYS A 130 7.21 9.71 -8.08
CA LYS A 130 8.07 8.56 -7.88
C LYS A 130 7.43 7.61 -6.87
N MET A 131 6.89 6.51 -7.37
CA MET A 131 6.27 5.49 -6.53
C MET A 131 7.32 4.66 -5.80
N VAL A 132 6.96 4.09 -4.65
CA VAL A 132 7.88 3.22 -3.89
C VAL A 132 8.29 1.96 -4.64
N SER A 133 7.52 1.52 -5.63
CA SER A 133 7.90 0.43 -6.51
C SER A 133 8.98 0.82 -7.53
N GLY A 134 9.39 2.09 -7.54
CA GLY A 134 10.32 2.74 -8.48
C GLY A 134 9.70 3.05 -9.84
N HIS A 135 8.38 2.92 -9.98
CA HIS A 135 7.67 3.41 -11.16
C HIS A 135 7.47 4.91 -11.03
N GLU A 136 7.40 5.61 -12.15
CA GLU A 136 7.19 7.04 -12.21
C GLU A 136 5.94 7.34 -13.02
N LEU A 137 5.02 8.12 -12.47
CA LEU A 137 3.83 8.59 -13.17
C LEU A 137 3.93 10.10 -13.33
N ARG A 138 3.85 10.58 -14.57
CA ARG A 138 3.92 12.00 -14.90
C ARG A 138 2.52 12.53 -15.21
N LEU A 139 2.15 13.65 -14.58
CA LEU A 139 0.90 14.37 -14.81
C LEU A 139 1.17 15.71 -15.49
N SER A 140 0.30 16.06 -16.44
CA SER A 140 0.30 17.34 -17.14
C SER A 140 -0.21 18.45 -16.21
N ALA A 141 0.55 19.53 -16.07
CA ALA A 141 0.14 20.71 -15.31
C ALA A 141 -0.95 21.53 -16.02
N VAL A 142 -1.22 21.26 -17.29
CA VAL A 142 -2.22 22.00 -18.05
C VAL A 142 -3.62 21.47 -17.77
N ASP A 143 -3.81 20.16 -17.90
CA ASP A 143 -5.13 19.52 -17.91
C ASP A 143 -5.26 18.35 -16.93
N PHE A 144 -4.23 18.09 -16.11
CA PHE A 144 -4.21 17.03 -15.12
C PHE A 144 -4.28 15.60 -15.72
N SER A 145 -4.01 15.44 -17.01
CA SER A 145 -3.94 14.13 -17.67
C SER A 145 -2.64 13.37 -17.34
N ILE A 146 -2.67 12.05 -17.44
CA ILE A 146 -1.45 11.24 -17.36
C ILE A 146 -0.67 11.41 -18.66
N VAL A 147 0.60 11.79 -18.55
CA VAL A 147 1.53 11.92 -19.66
C VAL A 147 2.28 10.61 -19.90
N SER A 148 2.74 9.95 -18.83
CA SER A 148 3.50 8.71 -18.91
C SER A 148 3.45 7.90 -17.62
N LEU A 149 3.62 6.58 -17.76
CA LEU A 149 3.95 5.66 -16.67
C LEU A 149 5.25 4.92 -17.05
N THR A 150 6.32 5.08 -16.27
CA THR A 150 7.64 4.54 -16.61
C THR A 150 8.18 3.67 -15.46
N PRO A 151 8.67 2.45 -15.73
CA PRO A 151 8.49 1.67 -16.94
C PRO A 151 7.08 1.03 -16.96
N GLY A 152 6.30 1.30 -18.00
CA GLY A 152 4.95 0.75 -18.11
C GLY A 152 4.15 1.43 -19.21
N THR A 153 2.85 1.15 -19.22
CA THR A 153 1.88 1.86 -20.04
C THR A 153 0.62 2.10 -19.23
N PHE A 154 -0.22 3.03 -19.68
CA PHE A 154 -1.51 3.29 -19.09
C PHE A 154 -2.56 3.47 -20.18
N THR A 155 -3.82 3.32 -19.80
CA THR A 155 -4.96 3.82 -20.57
C THR A 155 -5.71 4.79 -19.69
N GLU A 156 -6.04 5.96 -20.22
CA GLU A 156 -6.87 6.95 -19.57
C GLU A 156 -8.09 7.27 -20.43
N LEU A 157 -9.27 7.08 -19.85
CA LEU A 157 -10.57 7.36 -20.43
C LEU A 157 -11.21 8.55 -19.70
N PRO A 158 -12.14 9.26 -20.36
CA PRO A 158 -12.89 10.34 -19.75
C PRO A 158 -13.57 9.90 -18.45
N LEU A 159 -13.66 10.85 -17.51
CA LEU A 159 -14.32 10.66 -16.23
C LEU A 159 -15.80 10.26 -16.43
N SER A 160 -16.11 9.00 -16.14
CA SER A 160 -17.46 8.45 -16.26
C SER A 160 -17.62 7.22 -15.36
N PRO A 161 -18.76 7.08 -14.65
CA PRO A 161 -19.05 5.87 -13.88
C PRO A 161 -19.05 4.59 -14.74
N LYS A 162 -19.28 4.73 -16.06
CA LYS A 162 -19.31 3.60 -17.00
C LYS A 162 -17.92 3.07 -17.34
N ASN A 163 -16.87 3.85 -17.11
CA ASN A 163 -15.49 3.51 -17.49
C ASN A 163 -14.69 2.84 -16.36
N LYS A 164 -15.36 2.37 -15.28
CA LYS A 164 -14.73 1.63 -14.18
C LYS A 164 -13.48 2.32 -13.61
N GLY A 165 -13.58 3.62 -13.35
CA GLY A 165 -12.48 4.44 -12.84
C GLY A 165 -11.60 5.06 -13.93
N GLY A 166 -11.73 4.60 -15.18
CA GLY A 166 -11.20 5.25 -16.37
C GLY A 166 -9.68 5.25 -16.50
N VAL A 167 -8.94 4.76 -15.51
CA VAL A 167 -7.48 4.60 -15.58
C VAL A 167 -7.14 3.15 -15.36
N GLU A 168 -6.37 2.59 -16.28
CA GLU A 168 -5.75 1.28 -16.15
C GLU A 168 -4.25 1.39 -16.34
N ILE A 169 -3.47 0.70 -15.50
CA ILE A 169 -2.02 0.67 -15.59
C ILE A 169 -1.54 -0.73 -15.97
N MET A 170 -0.43 -0.77 -16.70
CA MET A 170 0.27 -2.00 -17.06
C MET A 170 1.77 -1.78 -16.82
N PRO A 171 2.24 -1.99 -15.58
CA PRO A 171 3.66 -1.93 -15.25
C PRO A 171 4.48 -2.90 -16.11
N ALA A 172 5.63 -2.45 -16.61
CA ALA A 172 6.51 -3.27 -17.45
C ALA A 172 7.57 -4.04 -16.63
N ARG A 173 7.52 -3.96 -15.31
CA ARG A 173 8.35 -4.75 -14.40
C ARG A 173 7.63 -5.06 -13.10
N GLY A 174 8.14 -6.06 -12.38
CA GLY A 174 7.58 -6.47 -11.09
C GLY A 174 6.21 -7.13 -11.23
N PHE A 175 5.42 -7.05 -10.17
CA PHE A 175 4.07 -7.60 -10.11
C PHE A 175 3.14 -6.62 -9.41
N TRP A 176 1.84 -6.73 -9.66
CA TRP A 176 0.87 -5.86 -9.04
C TRP A 176 -0.43 -6.58 -8.70
N VAL A 177 -1.13 -6.06 -7.71
CA VAL A 177 -2.46 -6.48 -7.30
C VAL A 177 -3.44 -5.42 -7.75
N ASP A 178 -4.34 -5.75 -8.65
CA ASP A 178 -5.48 -4.92 -9.06
C ASP A 178 -6.70 -5.28 -8.19
N GLY A 179 -7.09 -4.37 -7.31
CA GLY A 179 -8.28 -4.51 -6.47
C GLY A 179 -9.59 -4.33 -7.23
N GLY A 180 -9.51 -3.83 -8.46
CA GLY A 180 -10.64 -3.52 -9.32
C GLY A 180 -11.31 -2.20 -8.96
N PHE A 181 -12.37 -1.89 -9.71
CA PHE A 181 -13.18 -0.69 -9.55
C PHE A 181 -14.34 -0.93 -8.59
N LYS A 182 -14.62 0.05 -7.73
CA LYS A 182 -15.80 0.03 -6.86
C LYS A 182 -16.41 1.43 -6.69
N MET A 183 -17.74 1.51 -6.78
CA MET A 183 -18.50 2.70 -6.39
C MET A 183 -18.61 2.78 -4.86
N GLY A 184 -18.40 3.97 -4.30
CA GLY A 184 -18.60 4.24 -2.88
C GLY A 184 -17.53 3.69 -1.93
N GLY A 185 -16.36 3.30 -2.44
CA GLY A 185 -15.24 2.81 -1.63
C GLY A 185 -14.16 2.15 -2.48
N THR A 186 -13.27 1.41 -1.82
CA THR A 186 -12.11 0.74 -2.43
C THR A 186 -12.41 -0.70 -2.81
N GLY A 187 -11.72 -1.20 -3.85
CA GLY A 187 -11.76 -2.62 -4.23
C GLY A 187 -11.32 -3.55 -3.09
N PHE A 188 -10.52 -3.03 -2.17
CA PHE A 188 -9.92 -3.75 -1.05
C PHE A 188 -10.76 -3.73 0.25
N ASP A 189 -11.78 -2.87 0.38
CA ASP A 189 -12.54 -2.69 1.64
C ASP A 189 -13.26 -3.96 2.14
N HIS A 190 -13.53 -4.93 1.27
CA HIS A 190 -14.22 -6.16 1.65
C HIS A 190 -13.34 -7.40 1.50
N ALA A 191 -13.24 -8.14 2.59
CA ALA A 191 -12.47 -9.38 2.72
C ALA A 191 -12.81 -10.45 1.66
N ASN A 192 -14.06 -10.51 1.19
CA ASN A 192 -14.50 -11.51 0.21
C ASN A 192 -14.48 -11.01 -1.25
N ASN A 193 -14.13 -9.74 -1.49
CA ASN A 193 -13.88 -9.27 -2.86
C ASN A 193 -12.68 -10.00 -3.45
N LYS A 194 -12.63 -10.07 -4.78
CA LYS A 194 -11.53 -10.67 -5.52
C LYS A 194 -10.62 -9.58 -6.06
N SER A 195 -9.32 -9.79 -5.91
CA SER A 195 -8.28 -9.03 -6.59
C SER A 195 -7.62 -9.90 -7.65
N ILE A 196 -7.05 -9.24 -8.66
CA ILE A 196 -6.31 -9.90 -9.73
C ILE A 196 -4.83 -9.57 -9.58
N ILE A 197 -4.02 -10.62 -9.46
CA ILE A 197 -2.57 -10.52 -9.40
C ILE A 197 -2.04 -10.70 -10.81
N HIS A 198 -1.20 -9.76 -11.22
CA HIS A 198 -0.52 -9.73 -12.49
C HIS A 198 0.99 -9.71 -12.27
N SER A 199 1.74 -10.14 -13.28
CA SER A 199 3.18 -9.96 -13.33
C SER A 199 3.58 -9.45 -14.70
N ALA A 200 4.54 -8.53 -14.75
CA ALA A 200 5.11 -8.06 -16.00
C ALA A 200 5.81 -9.17 -16.80
N ASN A 201 6.21 -10.25 -16.13
CA ASN A 201 6.88 -11.41 -16.74
C ASN A 201 5.88 -12.53 -17.13
N SER A 202 4.57 -12.28 -17.08
CA SER A 202 3.54 -13.26 -17.44
C SER A 202 2.35 -12.63 -18.16
N SER A 203 1.82 -13.33 -19.17
CA SER A 203 0.53 -12.98 -19.78
C SER A 203 -0.67 -13.55 -19.02
N LYS A 204 -0.43 -14.43 -18.04
CA LYS A 204 -1.47 -14.99 -17.18
C LYS A 204 -1.76 -14.04 -16.02
N SER A 205 -2.94 -14.20 -15.42
CA SER A 205 -3.30 -13.55 -14.17
C SER A 205 -3.77 -14.60 -13.16
N CYS A 206 -3.83 -14.21 -11.89
CA CYS A 206 -4.28 -15.05 -10.80
C CYS A 206 -5.32 -14.30 -9.97
N SER A 207 -6.46 -14.92 -9.67
CA SER A 207 -7.49 -14.28 -8.85
C SER A 207 -7.46 -14.84 -7.44
N LEU A 208 -7.35 -13.96 -6.45
CA LEU A 208 -7.41 -14.30 -5.02
C LEU A 208 -8.48 -13.46 -4.33
N THR A 209 -9.07 -13.98 -3.26
CA THR A 209 -9.89 -13.16 -2.37
C THR A 209 -9.01 -12.27 -1.50
N ASN A 210 -9.48 -11.06 -1.21
CA ASN A 210 -8.68 -10.07 -0.47
C ASN A 210 -8.23 -10.61 0.90
N LYS A 211 -9.10 -11.35 1.60
CA LYS A 211 -8.78 -11.99 2.88
C LYS A 211 -7.65 -13.01 2.81
N GLU A 212 -7.22 -13.46 1.65
CA GLU A 212 -6.10 -14.40 1.56
C GLU A 212 -4.78 -13.70 1.86
N PHE A 213 -4.62 -12.44 1.43
CA PHE A 213 -3.36 -11.69 1.55
C PHE A 213 -3.48 -10.40 2.39
N LEU A 214 -4.68 -9.89 2.64
CA LEU A 214 -4.94 -8.74 3.53
C LEU A 214 -5.51 -9.19 4.88
N GLY A 215 -5.02 -8.56 5.95
CA GLY A 215 -5.67 -8.53 7.25
C GLY A 215 -6.57 -7.29 7.36
N TYR A 216 -7.64 -7.40 8.14
CA TYR A 216 -8.62 -6.34 8.36
C TYR A 216 -8.73 -6.05 9.85
N ALA A 217 -8.61 -4.78 10.24
CA ALA A 217 -8.74 -4.34 11.62
C ALA A 217 -9.22 -2.88 11.67
N ASN A 218 -10.19 -2.58 12.52
CA ASN A 218 -10.71 -1.22 12.75
C ASN A 218 -11.13 -0.49 11.46
N GLY A 219 -11.76 -1.19 10.51
CA GLY A 219 -12.15 -0.62 9.22
C GLY A 219 -11.01 -0.39 8.22
N ASN A 220 -9.77 -0.71 8.60
CA ASN A 220 -8.59 -0.63 7.75
C ASN A 220 -8.16 -2.02 7.27
N TYR A 221 -7.33 -2.05 6.24
CA TYR A 221 -6.71 -3.25 5.73
C TYR A 221 -5.20 -3.06 5.53
N GLY A 222 -4.46 -4.16 5.54
CA GLY A 222 -3.03 -4.17 5.27
C GLY A 222 -2.54 -5.58 4.93
N PHE A 223 -1.42 -5.69 4.24
CA PHE A 223 -0.87 -6.99 3.87
C PHE A 223 -0.47 -7.81 5.11
N LYS A 224 -0.83 -9.09 5.10
CA LYS A 224 -0.41 -10.07 6.14
C LYS A 224 1.08 -10.42 6.05
N TYR A 225 1.64 -10.28 4.86
CA TYR A 225 3.02 -10.62 4.53
C TYR A 225 3.70 -9.39 3.92
N GLN A 226 5.01 -9.26 4.07
CA GLN A 226 5.77 -8.16 3.49
C GLN A 226 7.06 -8.68 2.84
N GLY A 227 7.66 -7.87 1.97
CA GLY A 227 8.94 -8.19 1.32
C GLY A 227 8.94 -9.58 0.67
N ALA A 228 9.95 -10.37 0.98
CA ALA A 228 10.13 -11.71 0.43
C ALA A 228 9.01 -12.69 0.80
N ASP A 229 8.38 -12.55 1.98
CA ASP A 229 7.29 -13.41 2.40
C ASP A 229 6.02 -13.17 1.58
N LEU A 230 5.77 -11.92 1.18
CA LEU A 230 4.66 -11.59 0.29
C LEU A 230 4.86 -12.19 -1.10
N GLN A 231 6.07 -12.04 -1.67
CA GLN A 231 6.40 -12.64 -2.95
C GLN A 231 6.31 -14.18 -2.90
N LYS A 232 6.79 -14.80 -1.82
CA LYS A 232 6.68 -16.25 -1.59
C LYS A 232 5.21 -16.69 -1.53
N PHE A 233 4.36 -15.96 -0.81
CA PHE A 233 2.93 -16.23 -0.75
C PHE A 233 2.30 -16.21 -2.14
N PHE A 234 2.55 -15.16 -2.94
CA PHE A 234 1.99 -15.08 -4.29
C PHE A 234 2.55 -16.14 -5.22
N THR A 235 3.84 -16.48 -5.13
CA THR A 235 4.44 -17.59 -5.90
C THR A 235 3.74 -18.92 -5.60
N GLN A 236 3.39 -19.17 -4.34
CA GLN A 236 2.69 -20.40 -3.94
C GLN A 236 1.22 -20.42 -4.39
N LYS A 237 0.53 -19.28 -4.30
CA LYS A 237 -0.90 -19.17 -4.62
C LYS A 237 -1.18 -18.98 -6.10
N CYS A 238 -0.21 -18.47 -6.84
CA CYS A 238 -0.30 -18.15 -8.25
C CYS A 238 0.86 -18.80 -9.02
N PRO A 239 0.94 -20.14 -9.06
CA PRO A 239 2.08 -20.87 -9.64
C PRO A 239 2.25 -20.65 -11.15
N ASP A 240 1.21 -20.16 -11.80
CA ASP A 240 1.19 -19.80 -13.23
C ASP A 240 1.80 -18.42 -13.53
N LEU A 241 2.13 -17.64 -12.50
CA LEU A 241 2.79 -16.34 -12.63
C LEU A 241 4.30 -16.49 -12.43
N LYS A 242 5.07 -15.74 -13.24
CA LYS A 242 6.52 -15.61 -13.09
C LYS A 242 6.80 -14.29 -12.39
N PHE A 243 7.39 -14.29 -11.20
CA PHE A 243 7.65 -13.10 -10.40
C PHE A 243 9.09 -12.61 -10.56
#